data_AF-A0AAV6AJY7-F1
#
_entry.id   AF-A0AAV6AJY7-F1
#
_cell.length_a   1.000
_cell.length_b   1.000
_cell.length_c   1.000
_cell.angle_alpha   90.00
_cell.angle_beta   90.00
_cell.angle_gamma   90.00
#
_symmetry.space_group_name_H-M   'P 1'
#
loop_
_entity.id
_entity.type
_entity.pdbx_description
1 polymer ?
#
loop_
_entity_poly.entity_id
_entity_poly.type
_entity_poly.pdbx_seq_one_letter_code
_entity_poly.pdbx_strand_id
1 'polypeptide(L)' 'MSDLFAAGGNDAGPLRPLADRLRPERLSDVVGQDHLVGPSGAITR' A
#
# COMPACT_ATOMS: atom_id res chain seq x y z
N MET A 1 0.60 -23.57 -29.58
CA MET A 1 -0.28 -22.89 -28.59
C MET A 1 0.42 -21.60 -28.19
N SER A 2 -0.16 -20.46 -28.55
CA SER A 2 0.38 -19.14 -28.21
C SER A 2 -0.08 -18.75 -26.81
N ASP A 3 0.85 -18.39 -25.94
CA ASP A 3 0.56 -17.89 -24.60
C ASP A 3 0.05 -16.44 -24.67
N LEU A 4 -1.21 -16.26 -24.28
CA LEU A 4 -1.93 -14.98 -24.30
C LEU A 4 -1.34 -13.96 -23.31
N PHE A 5 -0.58 -14.41 -22.30
CA PHE A 5 -0.01 -13.56 -21.27
C PHE A 5 1.48 -13.26 -21.46
N ALA A 6 2.12 -13.88 -22.46
CA ALA A 6 3.54 -13.67 -22.76
C ALA A 6 3.86 -12.23 -23.22
N ALA A 7 2.88 -11.50 -23.76
CA ALA A 7 3.06 -10.09 -24.16
C ALA A 7 3.10 -9.10 -22.98
N GLY A 8 2.85 -9.56 -21.75
CA GLY A 8 2.67 -8.71 -20.56
C GLY A 8 3.92 -8.47 -19.70
N GLY A 9 5.10 -8.95 -20.11
CA GLY A 9 6.40 -8.59 -19.52
C GLY A 9 6.45 -8.56 -17.99
N ASN A 10 6.33 -9.72 -17.34
CA ASN A 10 6.48 -9.86 -15.88
C ASN A 10 7.67 -10.77 -15.50
N ASP A 11 8.82 -10.60 -16.15
CA ASP A 11 10.09 -11.28 -15.81
C ASP A 11 10.72 -10.76 -14.50
N ALA A 12 10.18 -9.69 -13.92
CA ALA A 12 10.35 -9.35 -12.51
C ALA A 12 9.08 -9.83 -11.78
N GLY A 13 9.23 -10.57 -10.68
CA GLY A 13 8.11 -11.12 -9.90
C GLY A 13 6.97 -10.12 -9.68
N PRO A 14 5.73 -10.59 -9.40
CA PRO A 14 4.53 -9.79 -9.53
C PRO A 14 4.68 -8.41 -8.88
N LEU A 15 4.50 -7.36 -9.69
CA LEU A 15 4.44 -5.98 -9.19
C LEU A 15 3.45 -5.94 -8.02
N ARG A 16 3.90 -5.44 -6.87
CA ARG A 16 3.02 -5.30 -5.71
C ARG A 16 1.76 -4.52 -6.12
N PRO A 17 0.55 -4.95 -5.69
CA PRO A 17 -0.68 -4.23 -5.98
C PRO A 17 -0.58 -2.75 -5.58
N LEU A 18 -1.30 -1.87 -6.28
CA LEU A 18 -1.26 -0.43 -6.01
C LEU A 18 -1.55 -0.11 -4.54
N ALA A 19 -2.53 -0.77 -3.94
CA ALA A 19 -2.87 -0.60 -2.53
C ALA A 19 -1.68 -0.92 -1.60
N ASP A 20 -0.90 -1.94 -1.93
CA ASP A 20 0.24 -2.37 -1.14
C ASP A 20 1.42 -1.40 -1.26
N ARG A 21 1.55 -0.74 -2.42
CA ARG A 21 2.52 0.33 -2.67
C ARG A 21 2.13 1.66 -2.02
N LEU A 22 0.84 1.89 -1.80
CA LEU A 22 0.30 3.10 -1.17
C LEU A 22 0.08 2.95 0.33
N ARG A 23 0.53 1.84 0.94
CA ARG A 23 0.42 1.67 2.38
C ARG A 23 1.18 2.79 3.11
N PRO A 24 0.57 3.41 4.14
CA PRO A 24 1.24 4.43 4.95
C PRO A 24 2.47 3.85 5.65
N GLU A 25 3.60 4.56 5.63
CA GLU A 25 4.84 4.13 6.31
C GLU A 25 4.94 4.68 7.74
N ARG A 26 4.21 5.76 8.04
CA ARG A 26 4.20 6.42 9.34
C ARG A 26 2.78 6.57 9.85
N LEU A 27 2.63 6.65 11.17
CA LEU A 27 1.33 6.84 11.80
C LEU A 27 0.67 8.17 11.38
N SER A 28 1.48 9.20 11.09
CA SER A 28 1.03 10.50 10.57
C SER A 28 0.41 10.45 9.18
N ASP A 29 0.69 9.39 8.41
CA ASP A 29 0.25 9.25 7.03
C ASP A 29 -1.14 8.57 6.96
N VAL A 30 -1.67 8.14 8.11
CA VAL A 30 -3.00 7.54 8.23
C VAL A 30 -4.06 8.62 8.20
N VAL A 31 -4.97 8.54 7.23
CA VAL A 31 -6.03 9.54 7.00
C VAL A 31 -7.34 9.09 7.65
N GLY A 32 -8.07 10.04 8.27
CA GLY A 32 -9.44 9.85 8.74
C GLY A 32 -9.58 9.30 10.16
N GLN A 33 -8.47 9.06 10.86
CA GLN A 33 -8.45 8.44 12.19
C GLN A 33 -7.94 9.37 13.29
N ASP A 34 -8.25 10.66 13.25
CA ASP A 34 -7.67 11.69 14.14
C ASP A 34 -7.79 11.38 15.63
N HIS A 35 -8.88 10.75 16.06
CA HIS A 35 -9.09 10.34 17.46
C HIS A 35 -8.14 9.21 17.91
N LEU A 36 -7.53 8.48 16.98
CA LEU A 36 -6.55 7.43 17.23
C LEU A 36 -5.12 7.91 16.96
N VAL A 37 -4.89 8.50 15.78
CA VAL A 37 -3.55 8.79 15.23
C VAL A 37 -3.15 10.26 15.34
N GLY A 38 -4.07 11.14 15.74
CA GLY A 38 -3.78 12.56 15.92
C GLY A 38 -2.92 12.84 17.18
N PRO A 39 -2.52 14.09 17.43
CA PRO A 39 -1.61 14.45 18.54
C PRO A 39 -2.13 14.07 19.94
N SER A 40 -3.45 14.05 20.12
CA SER A 40 -4.12 13.62 21.35
C SER A 40 -4.72 12.21 21.23
N GLY A 41 -4.34 11.48 20.19
CA GLY A 41 -4.93 10.21 19.81
C GLY A 41 -4.53 9.06 20.75
N ALA A 42 -5.40 8.06 20.86
CA ALA A 42 -5.24 6.95 21.80
C ALA A 42 -3.93 6.15 21.61
N ILE A 43 -3.38 6.12 20.40
CA ILE A 43 -2.17 5.34 20.06
C ILE A 43 -0.98 6.24 19.70
N THR A 44 -1.12 7.56 19.86
CA THR A 44 -0.05 8.52 19.64
C THR A 44 0.75 8.70 20.93
N ARG A 45 1.64 7.77 21.24
CA ARG A 45 2.71 7.90 22.26
C ARG A 45 3.77 6.80 22.10
#